data_AF-A0A958IG89-F1
#
_entry.id   AF-A0A958IG89-F1
#
_cell.length_a   1.000
_cell.length_b   1.000
_cell.length_c   1.000
_cell.angle_alpha   90.00
_cell.angle_beta   90.00
_cell.angle_gamma   90.00
#
_symmetry.space_group_name_H-M   'P 1'
#
loop_
_entity.id
_entity.type
_entity.pdbx_description
1 polymer ?
#
loop_
_entity_poly.entity_id
_entity_poly.type
_entity_poly.pdbx_seq_one_letter_code
_entity_poly.pdbx_strand_id
1 'polypeptide(L)'
;MKLFLFILLLTFSYGQKQIRSIDFDEARQIVETQSGIVVDARNPKDYDAGHFPNAINQYARWRELSDIFTDLKKDQFIMVYCSHNRCPYADRVAGMLQASGFTNLA
;
A
#
# COMPACT_ATOMS: atom_id res chain seq x y z
N MET A 1 36.69 31.33 1.92
CA MET A 1 35.22 31.40 1.98
C MET A 1 34.64 31.05 0.63
N LYS A 2 34.12 29.82 0.50
CA LYS A 2 33.03 29.35 -0.39
C LYS A 2 33.02 27.82 -0.33
N LEU A 3 32.96 27.33 0.91
CA LEU A 3 32.39 26.03 1.25
C LEU A 3 30.87 26.24 1.20
N PHE A 4 30.08 25.27 0.75
CA PHE A 4 28.64 25.33 0.43
C PHE A 4 28.29 25.61 -1.04
N LEU A 5 28.55 24.66 -1.94
CA LEU A 5 27.71 24.49 -3.15
C LEU A 5 27.86 23.10 -3.79
N PHE A 6 27.83 22.01 -3.02
CA PHE A 6 27.97 20.65 -3.60
C PHE A 6 27.08 19.56 -2.98
N ILE A 7 26.09 19.94 -2.16
CA ILE A 7 25.16 18.99 -1.52
C ILE A 7 23.70 19.33 -1.91
N LEU A 8 23.43 19.52 -3.20
CA LEU A 8 22.06 19.70 -3.72
C LEU A 8 21.77 18.81 -4.94
N LEU A 9 22.47 17.68 -5.07
CA LEU A 9 22.28 16.72 -6.17
C LEU A 9 22.18 15.26 -5.71
N LEU A 10 22.11 14.98 -4.40
CA LEU A 10 22.04 13.60 -3.87
C LEU A 10 20.65 13.14 -3.44
N THR A 11 19.61 13.97 -3.55
CA THR A 11 18.29 13.63 -3.00
C THR A 11 17.18 13.80 -4.03
N PHE A 12 17.19 13.04 -5.12
CA PHE A 12 15.92 12.53 -5.69
C PHE A 12 16.19 11.50 -6.80
N SER A 13 16.85 10.39 -6.45
CA SER A 13 16.54 9.14 -7.15
C SER A 13 15.69 8.28 -6.21
N TYR A 14 14.52 8.79 -5.82
CA TYR A 14 13.44 7.92 -5.37
C TYR A 14 12.91 7.22 -6.64
N GLY A 15 13.64 6.21 -7.11
CA GLY A 15 13.12 5.29 -8.10
C GLY A 15 11.84 4.69 -7.53
N GLN A 16 10.69 5.01 -8.12
CA GLN A 16 9.41 4.43 -7.75
C GLN A 16 9.52 2.92 -7.99
N LYS A 17 9.75 2.16 -6.91
CA LYS A 17 9.87 0.70 -6.97
C LYS A 17 8.55 0.15 -7.53
N GLN A 18 8.61 -0.64 -8.60
CA GLN A 18 7.39 -1.19 -9.19
C GLN A 18 6.59 -1.99 -8.15
N ILE A 19 5.30 -1.71 -8.01
CA ILE A 19 4.37 -2.50 -7.20
C ILE A 19 4.17 -3.82 -7.93
N ARG A 20 4.48 -4.93 -7.26
CA ARG A 20 4.35 -6.28 -7.86
C ARG A 20 2.93 -6.77 -7.70
N SER A 21 2.37 -7.43 -8.70
CA SER A 21 1.15 -8.22 -8.50
C SER A 21 1.51 -9.60 -7.95
N ILE A 22 0.61 -10.20 -7.20
CA ILE A 22 0.73 -11.56 -6.66
C ILE A 22 -0.40 -12.44 -7.16
N ASP A 23 -0.16 -13.74 -7.16
CA ASP A 23 -1.19 -14.72 -7.49
C ASP A 23 -2.10 -15.02 -6.29
N PHE A 24 -3.11 -15.86 -6.54
CA PHE A 24 -4.11 -16.21 -5.54
C PHE A 24 -3.53 -17.05 -4.39
N ASP A 25 -2.56 -17.92 -4.68
CA ASP A 25 -1.99 -18.82 -3.67
C ASP A 25 -1.12 -18.03 -2.69
N GLU A 26 -0.32 -17.10 -3.21
CA GLU A 26 0.45 -16.17 -2.37
C GLU A 26 -0.48 -15.28 -1.53
N ALA A 27 -1.51 -14.68 -2.14
CA ALA A 27 -2.50 -13.87 -1.42
C ALA A 27 -3.20 -14.67 -0.31
N ARG A 28 -3.57 -15.91 -0.60
CA ARG A 28 -4.16 -16.84 0.37
C ARG A 28 -3.22 -17.10 1.54
N GLN A 29 -1.95 -17.39 1.26
CA GLN A 29 -0.95 -17.63 2.30
C GLN A 29 -0.79 -16.39 3.19
N ILE A 30 -0.76 -15.19 2.62
CA ILE A 30 -0.67 -13.93 3.37
C ILE A 30 -1.84 -13.78 4.34
N VAL A 31 -3.07 -14.04 3.87
CA VAL A 31 -4.28 -13.94 4.69
C VAL A 31 -4.30 -15.02 5.78
N GLU A 32 -4.01 -16.27 5.46
CA GLU A 32 -4.07 -17.40 6.41
C GLU A 32 -2.97 -17.34 7.48
N THR A 33 -1.77 -16.90 7.10
CA THR A 33 -0.61 -16.84 8.01
C THR A 33 -0.42 -15.47 8.67
N GLN A 34 -1.17 -14.46 8.23
CA GLN A 34 -1.05 -13.07 8.69
C GLN A 34 0.38 -12.53 8.52
N SER A 35 1.07 -12.94 7.46
CA SER A 35 2.47 -12.59 7.19
C SER A 35 2.66 -11.17 6.63
N GLY A 36 1.57 -10.42 6.47
CA GLY A 36 1.57 -9.04 6.00
C GLY A 36 0.31 -8.29 6.42
N ILE A 37 0.32 -6.98 6.18
CA ILE A 37 -0.84 -6.12 6.41
C ILE A 37 -1.75 -6.24 5.19
N VAL A 38 -3.02 -6.55 5.42
CA VAL A 38 -4.02 -6.67 4.36
C VAL A 38 -4.82 -5.37 4.28
N VAL A 39 -4.94 -4.78 3.09
CA VAL A 39 -5.70 -3.54 2.87
C VAL A 39 -6.81 -3.80 1.85
N ASP A 40 -8.04 -3.53 2.25
CA ASP A 40 -9.22 -3.62 1.39
C ASP A 40 -9.52 -2.25 0.75
N ALA A 41 -9.33 -2.14 -0.55
CA ALA A 41 -9.55 -0.90 -1.30
C ALA A 41 -11.02 -0.63 -1.70
N ARG A 42 -11.93 -1.57 -1.38
CA ARG A 42 -13.35 -1.49 -1.74
C ARG A 42 -14.07 -0.43 -0.91
N ASN A 43 -15.31 -0.15 -1.32
CA ASN A 43 -16.15 0.77 -0.57
C ASN A 43 -16.53 0.16 0.81
N PRO A 44 -16.84 0.99 1.81
CA PRO A 44 -17.11 0.51 3.17
C PRO A 44 -18.26 -0.49 3.25
N LYS A 45 -19.31 -0.34 2.43
CA LYS A 45 -20.45 -1.25 2.42
C LYS A 45 -20.04 -2.68 2.01
N ASP A 46 -19.16 -2.82 1.02
CA ASP A 46 -18.65 -4.13 0.59
C ASP A 46 -17.69 -4.74 1.63
N TYR A 47 -16.93 -3.89 2.32
CA TYR A 47 -16.08 -4.30 3.43
C TYR A 47 -16.94 -4.81 4.59
N ASP A 48 -17.94 -4.05 5.03
CA ASP A 48 -18.85 -4.40 6.14
C ASP A 48 -19.68 -5.66 5.84
N ALA A 49 -19.99 -5.93 4.56
CA ALA A 49 -20.67 -7.15 4.14
C ALA A 49 -19.78 -8.41 4.26
N GLY A 50 -18.46 -8.25 4.37
CA GLY A 50 -17.50 -9.33 4.53
C GLY A 50 -16.13 -8.96 3.94
N HIS A 51 -15.08 -9.21 4.71
CA HIS A 51 -13.69 -8.92 4.36
C HIS A 51 -12.74 -9.95 4.98
N PHE A 52 -11.47 -9.94 4.57
CA PHE A 52 -10.46 -10.80 5.19
C PHE A 52 -10.20 -10.39 6.66
N PRO A 53 -9.95 -11.35 7.57
CA PRO A 53 -9.66 -11.03 8.96
C PRO A 53 -8.52 -10.02 9.10
N ASN A 54 -8.70 -9.03 9.98
CA ASN A 54 -7.72 -7.97 10.27
C ASN A 54 -7.35 -7.07 9.08
N ALA A 55 -8.11 -7.11 7.98
CA ALA A 55 -7.91 -6.17 6.89
C ALA A 55 -8.21 -4.73 7.34
N ILE A 56 -7.46 -3.76 6.83
CA ILE A 56 -7.75 -2.33 7.00
C ILE A 56 -8.53 -1.88 5.77
N ASN A 57 -9.75 -1.35 5.95
CA ASN A 57 -10.43 -0.70 4.84
C ASN A 57 -9.77 0.65 4.54
N GLN A 58 -9.26 0.82 3.32
CA GLN A 58 -8.82 2.10 2.78
C GLN A 58 -9.54 2.33 1.47
N TYR A 59 -10.72 2.95 1.51
CA TYR A 59 -11.51 3.12 0.29
C TYR A 59 -10.77 4.01 -0.71
N ALA A 60 -10.63 3.53 -1.95
CA ALA A 60 -9.91 4.22 -3.01
C ALA A 60 -10.47 5.61 -3.42
N ARG A 61 -11.66 5.99 -2.95
CA ARG A 61 -12.23 7.33 -3.17
C ARG A 61 -11.97 8.30 -2.03
N TRP A 62 -11.42 7.85 -0.90
CA TRP A 62 -10.92 8.76 0.13
C TRP A 62 -9.70 9.50 -0.40
N ARG A 63 -9.62 10.80 -0.09
CA ARG A 63 -8.51 11.65 -0.53
C ARG A 63 -7.24 11.40 0.27
N GLU A 64 -7.42 10.93 1.50
CA GLU A 64 -6.36 10.77 2.49
C GLU A 64 -6.29 9.31 2.92
N LEU A 65 -5.09 8.89 3.29
CA LEU A 65 -4.88 7.61 3.95
C LEU A 65 -5.41 7.71 5.39
N SER A 66 -5.98 6.63 5.90
CA SER A 66 -6.30 6.52 7.32
C SER A 66 -5.07 6.80 8.19
N ASP A 67 -5.26 7.45 9.33
CA ASP A 67 -4.19 7.73 10.29
C ASP A 67 -3.49 6.46 10.78
N ILE A 68 -4.14 5.29 10.68
CA ILE A 68 -3.53 3.98 10.97
C ILE A 68 -2.21 3.80 10.21
N PHE A 69 -2.10 4.31 8.97
CA PHE A 69 -0.89 4.18 8.16
C PHE A 69 0.28 5.08 8.61
N THR A 70 0.05 6.03 9.54
CA THR A 70 1.10 6.90 10.08
C THR A 70 2.02 6.15 11.05
N ASP A 71 1.47 5.19 11.80
CA ASP A 71 2.20 4.42 12.81
C ASP A 71 2.92 3.19 12.24
N LEU A 72 2.62 2.82 10.98
CA LEU A 72 3.22 1.65 10.34
C LEU A 72 4.61 1.94 9.80
N LYS A 73 5.51 0.95 9.91
CA LYS A 73 6.85 1.03 9.33
C LYS A 73 6.75 0.94 7.81
N LYS A 74 7.53 1.76 7.12
CA LYS A 74 7.45 1.93 5.65
C LYS A 74 7.99 0.74 4.84
N ASP A 75 8.66 -0.20 5.49
CA ASP A 75 9.21 -1.43 4.91
C ASP A 75 8.35 -2.69 5.21
N GLN A 76 7.32 -2.57 6.05
CA GLN A 76 6.37 -3.65 6.29
C GLN A 76 5.68 -4.05 4.99
N PHE A 77 5.51 -5.36 4.81
CA PHE A 77 4.80 -5.89 3.66
C PHE A 77 3.30 -5.57 3.77
N ILE A 78 2.77 -4.93 2.74
CA ILE A 78 1.35 -4.59 2.62
C ILE A 78 0.82 -5.20 1.31
N MET A 79 -0.22 -6.01 1.42
CA MET A 79 -1.01 -6.51 0.30
C MET A 79 -2.30 -5.69 0.20
N VAL A 80 -2.54 -5.07 -0.96
CA VAL A 80 -3.75 -4.30 -1.24
C VAL A 80 -4.63 -5.10 -2.20
N TYR A 81 -5.89 -5.33 -1.84
CA TYR A 81 -6.84 -6.03 -2.72
C TYR A 81 -8.08 -5.20 -3.04
N CYS A 82 -8.76 -5.62 -4.10
CA CYS A 82 -10.10 -5.16 -4.47
C CYS A 82 -10.95 -6.39 -4.89
N SER A 83 -12.17 -6.17 -5.38
CA SER A 83 -13.14 -7.20 -5.73
C SER A 83 -12.69 -8.19 -6.81
N HIS A 84 -11.78 -7.82 -7.72
CA HIS A 84 -11.30 -8.68 -8.81
C HIS A 84 -10.04 -8.11 -9.49
N ASN A 85 -9.38 -8.94 -10.31
CA ASN A 85 -8.11 -8.62 -10.99
C ASN A 85 -8.13 -7.39 -11.92
N ARG A 86 -9.29 -6.95 -12.41
CA ARG A 86 -9.45 -5.74 -13.23
C ARG A 86 -9.93 -4.50 -12.44
N CYS A 87 -9.97 -4.58 -11.12
CA CYS A 87 -10.45 -3.47 -10.30
C CYS A 87 -9.31 -2.44 -10.11
N PRO A 88 -9.51 -1.16 -10.48
CA PRO A 88 -8.46 -0.15 -10.39
C PRO A 88 -8.21 0.38 -8.98
N TYR A 89 -9.01 -0.03 -7.99
CA TYR A 89 -8.98 0.54 -6.65
C TYR A 89 -7.78 0.07 -5.83
N ALA A 90 -7.34 -1.19 -6.01
CA ALA A 90 -6.14 -1.70 -5.35
C ALA A 90 -4.91 -0.90 -5.81
N ASP A 91 -4.71 -0.76 -7.12
CA ASP A 91 -3.60 0.03 -7.70
C ASP A 91 -3.60 1.47 -7.20
N ARG A 92 -4.78 2.10 -7.09
CA ARG A 92 -4.89 3.48 -6.59
C ARG A 92 -4.43 3.59 -5.14
N VAL A 93 -4.91 2.71 -4.27
CA VAL A 93 -4.55 2.72 -2.84
C VAL A 93 -3.08 2.36 -2.66
N ALA A 94 -2.57 1.37 -3.39
CA ALA A 94 -1.16 1.02 -3.39
C ALA A 94 -0.30 2.20 -3.86
N GLY A 95 -0.74 2.96 -4.87
CA GLY A 95 -0.08 4.19 -5.31
C GLY A 95 -0.09 5.30 -4.25
N MET A 96 -1.18 5.46 -3.49
CA MET A 96 -1.24 6.40 -2.36
C MET A 96 -0.27 5.99 -1.24
N LEU A 97 -0.24 4.69 -0.90
CA LEU A 97 0.70 4.14 0.10
C LEU A 97 2.15 4.34 -0.37
N GLN A 98 2.44 4.03 -1.63
CA GLN A 98 3.76 4.25 -2.21
C GLN A 98 4.18 5.72 -2.16
N ALA A 99 3.30 6.64 -2.55
CA ALA A 99 3.54 8.08 -2.49
C ALA A 99 3.78 8.57 -1.05
N SER A 100 3.19 7.90 -0.05
CA SER A 100 3.44 8.15 1.39
C SER A 100 4.71 7.47 1.94
N GLY A 101 5.48 6.80 1.09
CA GLY A 101 6.79 6.23 1.42
C GLY A 101 6.81 4.73 1.68
N PHE A 102 5.70 4.01 1.58
CA PHE A 102 5.73 2.54 1.70
C PHE A 102 6.47 1.90 0.52
N THR A 103 7.32 0.92 0.80
CA THR A 103 8.29 0.36 -0.16
C THR A 103 8.12 -1.14 -0.44
N ASN A 104 7.21 -1.80 0.28
CA ASN A 104 6.97 -3.23 0.17
C ASN A 104 5.48 -3.50 -0.03
N LEU A 105 5.02 -3.24 -1.25
CA LEU A 105 3.62 -3.28 -1.65
C LEU A 105 3.39 -4.39 -2.67
N ALA A 106 2.24 -5.06 -2.54
CA ALA A 106 1.69 -5.98 -3.52
C ALA A 106 0.18 -5.78 -3.70
#